data_AF-A0A3N7EV53-F1
#
_entry.id   AF-A0A3N7EV53-F1
#
_cell.length_a   1.000
_cell.length_b   1.000
_cell.length_c   1.000
_cell.angle_alpha   90.00
_cell.angle_beta   90.00
_cell.angle_gamma   90.00
#
_symmetry.space_group_name_H-M   'P 1'
#
loop_
_entity.id
_entity.type
_entity.pdbx_description
1 polymer ?
#
loop_
_entity_poly.entity_id
_entity_poly.type
_entity_poly.pdbx_seq_one_letter_code
_entity_poly.pdbx_strand_id
1 'polypeptide(L)'
;MERRSLSRKSVLFYRNERARPAFVFEKQKTSTNPQTFITILYPYSGNTAPAILVKENAGNDFAGGHLNLSLTINSKVKQIKANLK
;
A
#
# COMPACT_ATOMS: atom_id res chain seq x y z
N MET A 1 3.53 -10.06 7.10
CA MET A 1 2.79 -9.84 5.83
C MET A 1 3.49 -10.67 4.77
N GLU A 2 2.92 -11.82 4.40
CA GLU A 2 3.51 -12.73 3.41
C GLU A 2 3.32 -12.12 2.01
N ARG A 3 4.38 -12.08 1.20
CA ARG A 3 4.33 -11.66 -0.22
C ARG A 3 4.43 -12.92 -1.07
N ARG A 4 3.35 -13.28 -1.78
CA ARG A 4 3.39 -14.34 -2.80
C ARG A 4 3.54 -13.72 -4.19
N SER A 5 4.54 -14.17 -4.94
CA SER A 5 4.75 -13.79 -6.33
C SER A 5 3.90 -14.70 -7.24
N LEU A 6 3.12 -14.08 -8.12
CA LEU A 6 2.31 -14.74 -9.13
C LEU A 6 2.78 -14.27 -10.51
N SER A 7 2.68 -15.13 -11.53
CA SER A 7 2.86 -14.75 -12.92
C SER A 7 1.48 -14.52 -13.55
N ARG A 8 1.21 -13.30 -14.04
CA ARG A 8 -0.01 -13.00 -14.81
C ARG A 8 0.36 -12.42 -16.17
N LYS A 9 -0.52 -12.62 -17.15
CA LYS A 9 -0.33 -12.09 -18.51
C LYS A 9 -0.86 -10.65 -18.63
N SER A 10 -0.19 -9.80 -19.41
CA SER A 10 -0.69 -8.50 -19.88
C SER A 10 -0.86 -8.52 -21.40
N VAL A 11 -1.97 -7.94 -21.89
CA VAL A 11 -2.24 -7.76 -23.32
C VAL A 11 -1.93 -6.31 -23.69
N LEU A 12 -0.93 -6.08 -24.55
CA LEU A 12 -0.61 -4.74 -25.07
C LEU A 12 -1.34 -4.47 -26.41
N PHE A 13 -1.52 -5.52 -27.23
CA PHE A 13 -2.28 -5.52 -28.49
C PHE A 13 -2.89 -6.92 -28.72
N TYR A 14 -3.84 -7.04 -29.66
CA TYR A 14 -4.52 -8.31 -29.96
C TYR A 14 -3.51 -9.46 -30.17
N ARG A 15 -3.72 -10.57 -29.44
CA ARG A 15 -2.85 -11.77 -29.45
C ARG A 15 -1.39 -11.57 -28.99
N ASN A 16 -1.04 -10.45 -28.36
CA ASN A 16 0.29 -10.26 -27.76
C ASN A 16 0.21 -10.29 -26.23
N GLU A 17 0.36 -11.48 -25.68
CA GLU A 17 0.44 -11.72 -24.24
C GLU A 17 1.90 -11.78 -23.80
N ARG A 18 2.27 -10.92 -22.85
CA ARG A 18 3.58 -10.97 -22.19
C ARG A 18 3.42 -11.26 -20.71
N ALA A 19 4.35 -12.04 -20.16
CA ALA A 19 4.42 -12.27 -18.73
C ALA A 19 4.76 -10.96 -18.02
N ARG A 20 4.05 -10.66 -16.92
CA ARG A 20 4.36 -9.55 -16.03
C ARG A 20 4.34 -10.03 -14.57
N PRO A 21 5.15 -9.39 -13.70
CA PRO A 21 5.07 -9.66 -12.27
C PRO A 21 3.67 -9.36 -11.73
N ALA A 22 3.17 -10.25 -10.88
CA ALA A 22 2.01 -9.99 -10.04
C ALA A 22 2.33 -10.39 -8.60
N PHE A 23 1.69 -9.72 -7.65
CA PHE A 23 1.81 -10.03 -6.24
C PHE A 23 0.51 -9.73 -5.53
N VAL A 24 0.35 -10.33 -4.35
CA VAL A 24 -0.82 -10.14 -3.49
C VAL A 24 -0.37 -9.88 -2.06
N PHE A 25 -1.19 -9.10 -1.36
CA PHE A 25 -1.07 -8.82 0.06
C PHE A 25 -2.19 -9.54 0.79
N GLU A 26 -1.84 -10.51 1.63
CA GLU A 26 -2.82 -11.37 2.29
C GLU A 26 -2.79 -11.18 3.81
N LYS A 27 -3.98 -11.19 4.41
CA LYS A 27 -4.20 -11.28 5.86
C LYS A 27 -5.38 -12.22 6.11
N GLN A 28 -5.24 -13.14 7.04
CA GLN A 28 -6.37 -13.97 7.46
C GLN A 28 -7.38 -13.13 8.26
N LYS A 29 -8.67 -13.27 7.95
CA LYS A 29 -9.75 -12.65 8.71
C LYS A 29 -10.36 -13.68 9.66
N THR A 30 -9.94 -13.64 10.92
CA THR A 30 -10.38 -14.61 11.95
C THR A 30 -11.48 -14.06 12.87
N SER A 31 -11.84 -12.78 12.74
CA SER A 31 -12.83 -12.09 13.56
C SER A 31 -13.83 -11.28 12.73
N THR A 32 -14.90 -10.82 13.36
CA THR A 32 -15.87 -9.87 12.78
C THR A 32 -15.29 -8.46 12.58
N ASN A 33 -14.23 -8.11 13.31
CA ASN A 33 -13.57 -6.80 13.17
C ASN A 33 -13.07 -6.55 11.74
N PRO A 34 -13.16 -5.29 11.25
CA PRO A 34 -12.64 -4.92 9.95
C PRO A 34 -11.12 -5.12 9.86
N GLN A 35 -10.64 -5.53 8.68
CA GLN A 35 -9.21 -5.65 8.40
C GLN A 35 -8.80 -4.53 7.45
N THR A 36 -7.90 -3.67 7.92
CA THR A 36 -7.39 -2.54 7.14
C THR A 36 -6.09 -2.91 6.43
N PHE A 37 -5.96 -2.43 5.19
CA PHE A 37 -4.72 -2.42 4.43
C PHE A 37 -4.37 -0.98 4.05
N ILE A 38 -3.12 -0.59 4.25
CA ILE A 38 -2.59 0.69 3.79
C ILE A 38 -1.52 0.37 2.75
N THR A 39 -1.71 0.86 1.53
CA THR A 39 -0.75 0.67 0.43
C THR A 39 -0.20 2.01 0.00
N ILE A 40 1.13 2.10 -0.12
CA ILE A 40 1.82 3.31 -0.57
C ILE A 40 2.43 3.01 -1.93
N LEU A 41 1.95 3.72 -2.95
CA LEU A 41 2.52 3.74 -4.28
C LEU A 41 3.42 4.97 -4.38
N TYR A 42 4.73 4.75 -4.43
CA TYR A 42 5.70 5.83 -4.40
C TYR A 42 6.73 5.68 -5.54
N PRO A 43 6.56 6.41 -6.64
CA PRO A 43 7.59 6.50 -7.67
C PRO A 43 8.88 7.09 -7.07
N TYR A 44 10.02 6.54 -7.45
CA TYR A 44 11.34 7.04 -7.05
C TYR A 44 12.31 6.95 -8.23
N SER A 45 13.37 7.75 -8.17
CA SER A 45 14.46 7.73 -9.15
C SER A 45 15.67 6.97 -8.61
N GLY A 46 16.46 6.39 -9.51
CA GLY A 46 17.64 5.60 -9.16
C GLY A 46 17.32 4.15 -8.80
N ASN A 47 18.33 3.43 -8.32
CA ASN A 47 18.26 1.97 -8.10
C ASN A 47 17.98 1.58 -6.64
N THR A 48 17.91 2.57 -5.74
CA THR A 48 17.73 2.34 -4.30
C THR A 48 16.34 2.79 -3.88
N ALA A 49 15.51 1.85 -3.42
CA ALA A 49 14.18 2.17 -2.92
C ALA A 49 14.25 3.02 -1.63
N PRO A 50 13.37 4.01 -1.46
CA PRO A 50 13.36 4.85 -0.27
C PRO A 50 12.89 4.06 0.97
N ALA A 51 13.45 4.39 2.12
CA ALA A 51 12.96 3.87 3.39
C ALA A 51 11.66 4.58 3.75
N ILE A 52 10.56 3.82 3.81
CA ILE A 52 9.22 4.34 4.11
C ILE A 52 8.72 3.75 5.42
N LEU A 53 8.34 4.61 6.35
CA LEU A 53 7.72 4.25 7.61
C LEU A 53 6.35 4.93 7.74
N VAL A 54 5.37 4.19 8.22
CA VAL A 54 4.02 4.68 8.52
C VAL A 54 3.78 4.57 10.01
N LYS A 55 3.33 5.66 10.62
CA LYS A 55 2.90 5.69 12.02
C LYS A 55 1.49 6.24 12.09
N GLU A 56 0.61 5.51 12.77
CA GLU A 56 -0.72 5.99 13.12
C GLU A 56 -0.61 7.02 14.26
N ASN A 57 -1.29 8.16 14.11
CA ASN A 57 -1.33 9.19 15.13
C ASN A 57 -2.63 9.09 15.94
N ALA A 58 -2.64 9.73 17.11
CA ALA A 58 -3.85 9.87 17.91
C ALA A 58 -4.98 10.55 17.10
N GLY A 59 -6.20 10.03 17.24
CA GLY A 59 -7.38 10.50 16.50
C GLY A 59 -7.49 9.97 15.07
N ASN A 60 -6.62 9.03 14.65
CA ASN A 60 -6.86 8.25 13.43
C ASN A 60 -8.01 7.26 13.66
N ASP A 61 -8.99 7.25 12.77
CA ASP A 61 -10.14 6.36 12.77
C ASP A 61 -10.45 5.89 11.34
N PHE A 62 -10.02 4.67 11.03
CA PHE A 62 -10.26 4.06 9.72
C PHE A 62 -11.73 3.79 9.45
N ALA A 63 -12.53 3.48 10.48
CA ALA A 63 -13.95 3.17 10.32
C ALA A 63 -14.77 4.45 10.13
N GLY A 64 -14.40 5.52 10.85
CA GLY A 64 -14.99 6.84 10.70
C GLY A 64 -14.57 7.59 9.43
N GLY A 65 -13.49 7.16 8.76
CA GLY A 65 -12.93 7.81 7.57
C GLY A 65 -11.96 8.95 7.89
N HIS A 66 -11.55 9.09 9.15
CA HIS A 66 -10.62 10.12 9.61
C HIS A 66 -9.19 9.58 9.59
N LEU A 67 -8.43 9.95 8.56
CA LEU A 67 -7.02 9.61 8.50
C LEU A 67 -6.18 10.64 9.25
N ASN A 68 -5.30 10.16 10.13
CA ASN A 68 -4.25 10.94 10.76
C ASN A 68 -2.99 10.07 10.88
N LEU A 69 -2.13 10.16 9.87
CA LEU A 69 -0.95 9.31 9.72
C LEU A 69 0.32 10.17 9.57
N SER A 70 1.43 9.71 10.15
CA SER A 70 2.76 10.24 9.87
C SER A 70 3.46 9.32 8.86
N LEU A 71 3.82 9.84 7.70
CA LEU A 71 4.60 9.17 6.68
C LEU A 71 6.05 9.69 6.72
N THR A 72 7.01 8.82 7.00
CA THR A 72 8.44 9.19 6.94
C THR A 72 9.06 8.57 5.70
N ILE A 73 9.67 9.40 4.84
CA ILE A 73 10.38 8.98 3.64
C ILE A 73 11.81 9.53 3.71
N ASN A 74 12.82 8.65 3.78
CA ASN A 74 14.23 9.04 3.88
C ASN A 74 14.46 10.13 4.96
N SER A 75 13.94 9.87 6.16
CA SER A 75 13.98 10.75 7.35
C SER A 75 13.12 12.03 7.29
N LYS A 76 12.45 12.33 6.17
CA LYS A 76 11.52 13.46 6.08
C LYS A 76 10.12 13.02 6.49
N VAL A 77 9.56 13.70 7.48
CA VAL A 77 8.22 13.41 8.01
C VAL A 77 7.19 14.27 7.29
N LYS A 78 6.12 13.63 6.80
CA LYS A 78 4.92 14.28 6.28
C LYS A 78 3.70 13.80 7.06
N GLN A 79 2.93 14.75 7.56
CA GLN A 79 1.64 14.47 8.18
C GLN A 79 0.57 14.35 7.09
N ILE A 80 -0.21 13.27 7.14
CA ILE A 80 -1.35 13.03 6.28
C ILE A 80 -2.59 13.10 7.17
N LYS A 81 -3.36 14.18 7.01
CA LYS A 81 -4.67 14.33 7.62
C LYS A 81 -5.71 14.45 6.52
N ALA A 82 -6.71 13.56 6.52
CA ALA A 82 -7.76 13.56 5.51
C ALA A 82 -9.07 13.05 6.11
N ASN A 83 -10.18 13.51 5.56
CA ASN A 83 -11.49 12.94 5.79
C ASN A 83 -11.96 12.31 4.48
N LEU A 84 -12.30 11.01 4.51
CA LEU A 84 -12.63 10.21 3.33
C LEU A 84 -14.14 10.02 3.12
N LYS A 85 -14.97 10.73 3.88
CA LYS A 85 -16.43 10.78 3.72
C LYS A 85 -16.86 11.99 2.90
#